data_AF-A0A0L0UUW7-F1
#
_entry.id   AF-A0A0L0UUW7-F1
#
_cell.length_a   1.000
_cell.length_b   1.000
_cell.length_c   1.000
_cell.angle_alpha   90.00
_cell.angle_beta   90.00
_cell.angle_gamma   90.00
#
_symmetry.space_group_name_H-M   'P 1'
#
loop_
_entity.id
_entity.type
_entity.pdbx_description
1 polymer ?
#
loop_
_entity_poly.entity_id
_entity_poly.type
_entity_poly.pdbx_seq_one_letter_code
_entity_poly.pdbx_strand_id
1 'polypeptide(L)'
;MEFLLNPGHSLGPIKLGLLLWNVLSILRAAQATCKHVQLFWEAGKPATGYLLLITTSPPARLLFEGVHQRLLLIEAHQSPSPDRPIATCPALGEWIHY
;
A
#
# COMPACT_ATOMS: atom_id res chain seq x y z
N MET A 1 0.65 19.08 -6.35
CA MET A 1 -0.37 18.58 -5.41
C MET A 1 0.36 17.99 -4.22
N GLU A 2 0.23 18.61 -3.05
CA GLU A 2 0.72 18.01 -1.79
C GLU A 2 -0.23 16.90 -1.36
N PHE A 3 0.31 15.71 -1.10
CA PHE A 3 -0.44 14.63 -0.48
C PHE A 3 -0.54 14.93 1.02
N LEU A 4 -1.68 15.40 1.50
CA LEU A 4 -1.98 15.45 2.93
C LEU A 4 -2.00 14.02 3.48
N LEU A 5 -0.99 13.68 4.28
CA LEU A 5 -0.82 12.37 4.91
C LEU A 5 -1.45 12.42 6.30
N ASN A 6 -2.58 11.72 6.49
CA ASN A 6 -3.11 11.48 7.84
C ASN A 6 -2.74 10.05 8.24
N PRO A 7 -1.78 9.86 9.17
CA PRO A 7 -1.33 8.53 9.56
C PRO A 7 -2.52 7.69 10.04
N GLY A 8 -2.67 6.50 9.45
CA GLY A 8 -3.72 5.54 9.81
C GLY A 8 -5.13 5.88 9.31
N HIS A 9 -5.33 6.90 8.48
CA HIS A 9 -6.68 7.25 7.98
C HIS A 9 -6.74 7.46 6.47
N SER A 10 -5.78 8.18 5.90
CA SER A 10 -5.78 8.49 4.47
C SER A 10 -4.42 8.92 3.93
N LEU A 11 -4.14 8.51 2.70
CA LEU A 11 -3.03 8.93 1.84
C LEU A 11 -3.59 9.74 0.66
N GLY A 12 -3.75 11.06 0.84
CA GLY A 12 -4.43 11.91 -0.14
C GLY A 12 -5.85 11.39 -0.48
N PRO A 13 -6.15 11.05 -1.76
CA PRO A 13 -7.46 10.51 -2.15
C PRO A 13 -7.70 9.06 -1.69
N ILE A 14 -6.67 8.34 -1.27
CA ILE A 14 -6.77 6.95 -0.82
C ILE A 14 -7.14 6.95 0.66
N LYS A 15 -8.28 6.34 1.01
CA LYS A 15 -8.78 6.24 2.39
C LYS A 15 -9.04 4.79 2.77
N LEU A 16 -8.95 4.49 4.06
CA LEU A 16 -9.34 3.18 4.57
C LEU A 16 -10.78 2.82 4.17
N GLY A 17 -11.02 1.53 3.95
CA GLY A 17 -12.30 0.98 3.50
C GLY A 17 -12.57 1.11 2.00
N LEU A 18 -11.74 1.82 1.22
CA LEU A 18 -11.85 1.85 -0.24
C LEU A 18 -11.59 0.48 -0.84
N LEU A 19 -12.31 0.17 -1.91
CA LEU A 19 -12.11 -1.04 -2.70
C LEU A 19 -10.81 -0.94 -3.50
N LEU A 20 -10.15 -2.08 -3.71
CA LEU A 20 -8.95 -2.20 -4.54
C LEU A 20 -9.11 -1.52 -5.90
N TRP A 21 -10.24 -1.74 -6.57
CA TRP A 21 -10.52 -1.15 -7.89
C TRP A 21 -10.62 0.38 -7.86
N ASN A 22 -11.10 0.97 -6.77
CA ASN A 22 -11.13 2.42 -6.60
C ASN A 22 -9.71 2.96 -6.45
N VAL A 23 -8.88 2.29 -5.64
CA VAL A 23 -7.47 2.64 -5.44
C VAL A 23 -6.69 2.51 -6.76
N LEU A 24 -6.86 1.43 -7.50
CA LEU A 24 -6.23 1.25 -8.82
C LEU A 24 -6.64 2.34 -9.81
N SER A 25 -7.90 2.77 -9.78
CA SER A 25 -8.39 3.86 -10.63
C SER A 25 -7.74 5.21 -10.27
N ILE A 26 -7.59 5.49 -8.98
CA ILE A 26 -6.86 6.67 -8.48
C ILE A 26 -5.39 6.61 -8.92
N LEU A 27 -4.72 5.48 -8.75
CA LEU A 27 -3.31 5.31 -9.15
C LEU A 27 -3.13 5.46 -10.66
N ARG A 28 -4.08 4.95 -11.45
CA ARG A 28 -4.08 5.12 -12.91
C ARG A 28 -4.24 6.58 -13.32
N ALA A 29 -5.13 7.33 -12.65
CA ALA A 29 -5.26 8.77 -12.89
C ALA A 29 -3.99 9.54 -12.49
N ALA A 30 -3.25 9.05 -11.48
CA ALA A 30 -2.00 9.63 -11.00
C ALA A 30 -0.74 8.98 -11.62
N GLN A 31 -0.83 8.34 -12.79
CA GLN A 31 0.28 7.58 -13.40
C GLN A 31 1.55 8.43 -13.63
N ALA A 32 1.41 9.74 -13.84
CA ALA A 32 2.55 10.66 -13.95
C ALA A 32 3.42 10.69 -12.68
N THR A 33 2.80 10.50 -11.53
CA THR A 33 3.44 10.49 -10.20
C THR A 33 3.75 9.04 -9.77
N CYS A 34 2.77 8.14 -9.90
CA CYS A 34 2.87 6.74 -9.50
C CYS A 34 3.34 5.86 -10.66
N LYS A 35 4.66 5.80 -10.89
CA LYS A 35 5.23 5.11 -12.07
C LYS A 35 5.27 3.59 -11.96
N HIS A 36 5.46 3.04 -10.76
CA HIS A 36 5.54 1.61 -10.54
C HIS A 36 4.63 1.20 -9.40
N VAL A 37 3.74 0.25 -9.72
CA VAL A 37 2.79 -0.36 -8.81
C VAL A 37 2.95 -1.87 -8.91
N GLN A 38 3.12 -2.53 -7.78
CA GLN A 38 3.21 -3.98 -7.69
C GLN A 38 2.03 -4.50 -6.86
N LEU A 39 1.44 -5.61 -7.29
CA LEU A 39 0.34 -6.28 -6.59
C LEU A 39 0.76 -7.70 -6.24
N PHE A 40 0.65 -8.04 -4.96
CA PHE A 40 0.94 -9.35 -4.41
C PHE A 40 -0.33 -9.91 -3.76
N TRP A 41 -0.46 -11.24 -3.79
CA TRP A 41 -1.57 -11.95 -3.17
C TRP A 41 -1.08 -13.26 -2.55
N GLU A 42 -1.81 -13.74 -1.55
CA GLU A 42 -1.52 -15.04 -0.92
C GLU A 42 -1.95 -16.21 -1.82
N ALA A 43 -0.99 -16.92 -2.40
CA ALA A 43 -1.27 -18.07 -3.26
C ALA A 43 -2.01 -19.22 -2.55
N GLY A 44 -1.77 -19.41 -1.25
CA GLY A 44 -2.45 -20.45 -0.45
C GLY A 44 -3.90 -20.14 -0.09
N LYS A 45 -4.35 -18.90 -0.30
CA LYS A 45 -5.72 -18.43 0.02
C LYS A 45 -6.23 -17.49 -1.09
N PRO A 46 -6.47 -18.01 -2.32
CA PRO A 46 -6.75 -17.15 -3.47
C PRO A 46 -8.03 -16.31 -3.35
N ALA A 47 -9.01 -16.74 -2.55
CA ALA A 47 -10.28 -16.02 -2.37
C ALA A 47 -10.38 -15.21 -1.05
N THR A 48 -9.53 -15.50 -0.07
CA THR A 48 -9.67 -14.96 1.29
C THR A 48 -8.41 -14.32 1.85
N GLY A 49 -7.25 -14.60 1.25
CA GLY A 49 -5.96 -14.06 1.66
C GLY A 49 -5.84 -12.57 1.35
N TYR A 50 -4.93 -11.91 2.06
CA TYR A 50 -4.72 -10.48 1.89
C TYR A 50 -4.09 -10.17 0.53
N LEU A 51 -4.36 -8.95 0.06
CA LEU A 51 -3.74 -8.39 -1.13
C LEU A 51 -2.85 -7.23 -0.69
N LEU A 52 -1.62 -7.21 -1.17
CA LEU A 52 -0.66 -6.15 -0.87
C LEU A 52 -0.32 -5.40 -2.16
N LEU A 53 -0.62 -4.10 -2.17
CA LEU A 53 -0.24 -3.20 -3.24
C LEU A 53 0.91 -2.31 -2.75
N ILE A 54 1.99 -2.28 -3.52
CA ILE A 54 3.17 -1.47 -3.23
C ILE A 54 3.35 -0.44 -4.34
N THR A 55 3.47 0.84 -3.97
CA THR A 55 3.91 1.92 -4.86
C THR A 55 5.36 2.24 -4.52
N THR A 56 6.22 2.50 -5.52
CA THR A 56 7.65 2.83 -5.26
C THR A 56 7.93 4.33 -5.24
N SER A 57 7.08 5.13 -5.88
CA SER A 57 7.20 6.59 -5.91
C SER A 57 5.79 7.19 -6.00
N PRO A 58 5.27 7.81 -4.92
CA PRO A 58 5.80 7.79 -3.56
C PRO A 58 5.80 6.36 -2.96
N PRO A 59 6.75 6.00 -2.08
CA PRO A 59 6.80 4.67 -1.51
C PRO A 59 5.67 4.47 -0.49
N ALA A 60 4.74 3.58 -0.78
CA ALA A 60 3.64 3.24 0.10
C ALA A 60 3.23 1.78 -0.03
N ARG A 61 2.71 1.22 1.07
CA ARG A 61 2.11 -0.11 1.10
C ARG A 61 0.64 0.00 1.47
N LEU A 62 -0.21 -0.68 0.72
CA LEU A 62 -1.65 -0.69 0.87
C LEU A 62 -2.08 -2.16 1.04
N LEU A 63 -2.61 -2.50 2.20
CA LEU A 63 -3.07 -3.86 2.51
C LEU A 63 -4.59 -3.92 2.39
N PHE A 64 -5.09 -4.88 1.61
CA PHE A 64 -6.51 -5.12 1.43
C PHE A 64 -6.88 -6.50 1.99
N GLU A 65 -8.06 -6.60 2.60
CA GLU A 65 -8.65 -7.92 2.90
C GLU A 65 -8.97 -8.70 1.61
N GLY A 66 -8.98 -10.03 1.66
CA GLY A 66 -9.24 -10.84 0.48
C GLY A 66 -10.68 -10.75 -0.03
N VAL A 67 -11.66 -10.89 0.86
CA VAL A 67 -13.05 -11.16 0.49
C VAL A 67 -13.72 -9.98 -0.21
N HIS A 68 -13.70 -8.80 0.39
CA HIS A 68 -14.28 -7.60 -0.22
C HIS A 68 -13.24 -6.66 -0.82
N GLN A 69 -11.94 -7.03 -0.77
CA GLN A 69 -10.86 -6.22 -1.32
C GLN A 69 -10.86 -4.79 -0.76
N ARG A 70 -11.20 -4.65 0.53
CA ARG A 70 -11.24 -3.35 1.22
C ARG A 70 -9.89 -3.03 1.82
N LEU A 71 -9.48 -1.78 1.67
CA LEU A 71 -8.24 -1.26 2.22
C LEU A 71 -8.30 -1.22 3.75
N LEU A 72 -7.44 -2.01 4.39
CA LEU A 72 -7.35 -2.12 5.85
C LEU A 72 -6.22 -1.27 6.43
N LEU A 73 -5.10 -1.18 5.70
CA LEU A 73 -3.90 -0.51 6.19
C LEU A 73 -3.24 0.31 5.08
N ILE A 74 -2.74 1.48 5.46
CA ILE A 74 -1.92 2.34 4.64
C ILE A 74 -0.62 2.63 5.38
N GLU A 75 0.51 2.20 4.83
CA GLU A 75 1.84 2.50 5.35
C GLU A 75 2.57 3.41 4.35
N ALA A 76 2.60 4.71 4.65
CA ALA A 76 3.40 5.66 3.91
C ALA A 76 4.85 5.58 4.39
N HIS A 77 5.77 5.28 3.48
CA HIS A 77 7.19 5.31 3.78
C HIS A 77 7.72 6.69 3.39
N GLN A 78 8.47 7.35 4.26
CA GLN A 78 9.24 8.50 3.83
C GLN A 78 10.43 7.98 3.00
N SER A 79 10.69 8.61 1.85
CA SER A 79 11.98 8.43 1.17
C SER A 79 13.08 8.63 2.21
N PRO A 80 14.08 7.72 2.32
CA PRO A 80 15.14 7.92 3.28
C PRO A 80 15.78 9.29 2.99
N SER A 81 15.72 10.18 3.99
CA SER A 81 16.71 11.23 4.11
C SER A 81 18.08 10.55 4.10
N PRO A 82 19.09 11.07 3.38
CA PRO A 82 20.40 10.42 3.24
C PRO A 82 21.11 10.10 4.58
N ASP A 83 20.62 10.62 5.71
CA ASP A 83 21.22 10.43 7.03
C ASP A 83 20.59 9.34 7.93
N ARG A 84 19.58 8.58 7.46
CA ARG A 84 18.96 7.54 8.31
C ARG A 84 19.42 6.14 7.86
N PRO A 85 20.16 5.40 8.70
CA PRO A 85 20.50 4.01 8.38
C PRO A 85 19.19 3.27 8.15
N ILE A 86 19.14 2.56 7.02
CA ILE A 86 18.01 1.76 6.55
C ILE A 86 17.67 0.80 7.68
N ALA A 87 16.70 1.18 8.52
CA ALA A 87 16.13 0.29 9.51
C ALA A 87 15.50 -0.83 8.67
N THR A 88 16.13 -2.00 8.79
CA THR A 88 15.72 -3.29 8.27
C THR A 88 14.23 -3.32 7.96
N CYS A 89 13.89 -3.18 6.68
CA CYS A 89 12.60 -3.64 6.20
C CYS A 89 12.52 -5.12 6.61
N PRO A 90 11.51 -5.53 7.41
CA PRO A 90 11.37 -6.93 7.75
C PRO A 90 11.26 -7.71 6.44
N ALA A 91 11.99 -8.83 6.36
CA ALA A 91 12.00 -9.67 5.18
C ALA A 91 10.55 -10.02 4.81
N LEU A 92 10.23 -9.86 3.53
CA LEU A 92 8.94 -10.16 2.94
C LEU A 92 8.65 -11.67 3.13
N GLY A 93 8.02 -12.04 4.26
CA GLY A 93 7.91 -13.44 4.67
C GLY A 93 7.54 -13.63 6.14
N GLU A 94 7.88 -12.70 7.03
CA GLU A 94 7.37 -12.71 8.40
C GLU A 94 6.00 -12.03 8.45
N TRP A 95 5.00 -12.71 7.90
CA TRP A 95 3.61 -12.36 8.13
C TRP A 95 3.33 -12.63 9.60
N ILE A 96 3.09 -11.56 10.36
CA ILE A 96 2.66 -11.64 11.75
C ILE A 96 1.34 -12.42 11.77
N HIS A 97 1.41 -13.66 12.25
CA HIS A 97 0.24 -14.43 12.65
C HIS A 97 -0.32 -13.77 13.91
N TYR A 98 -1.50 -13.18 13.81
CA TYR A 98 -2.36 -12.95 14.97
C TYR A 98 -3.08 -14.26 15.34
#